data_AF-A0A2U1Y863-F1
#
_entry.id   AF-A0A2U1Y863-F1
#
_cell.length_a   1.000
_cell.length_b   1.000
_cell.length_c   1.000
_cell.angle_alpha   90.00
_cell.angle_beta   90.00
_cell.angle_gamma   90.00
#
_symmetry.space_group_name_H-M   'P 1'
#
loop_
_entity.id
_entity.type
_entity.pdbx_description
1 polymer ?
#
loop_
_entity_poly.entity_id
_entity_poly.type
_entity_poly.pdbx_seq_one_letter_code
_entity_poly.pdbx_strand_id
1 'polypeptide(L)'
;MKLGRAIAGTVAVTVTLAVVGLGGAILAGPALIGGTATQTLRDAGFTEAAVTVTGLRIADGWRGLRLEFAADSGPLEAAAKTLDLPMSGRVTLSGALVVGMDGGAVTVAPVGCLPAKAERLTVAGQPLGLPQGATLCPVGETPLLRRSPDAMTITAELQAPRLEAPASDLRADKVVLRLAQDGGGRRADAVVAQLTNTAKPAPVVPLAVTMQAVQAGQGPWAIAGTAKGANGLLTVTLDGTYDQTAGAGKLEAVAKPFRLAADGPGLAAVSPLAATFLEKASGTLSGKATVALTAKGMTTAGQAVVKELAGAAGPVTVAGVSGTIALSSLSPPVIPDGQKLSIGLLDVGIPLTDGTLLFGYGRDGRLDVDRAEWNWAGGLLRADPFELSPEKPKGRVTLHADRIDAAKLLNLIAVDGLAANGTLAGTLPVVFAGDKVTIDGGVLESAGPGTLRYDPAKPPPALKGEEGSPTAMLMGALTDFHYDTLRITIDGQAGGELSAGFSLRGSNPSFYDGYPVALNLKLSGALDRILRQNLDVYRIPDTLRDRMTGFDQKDP
;
A
#
# COMPACT_ATOMS: atom_id res chain seq x y z
N MET A 1 -28.57 -31.75 -2.56
CA MET A 1 -28.63 -33.22 -2.73
C MET A 1 -27.28 -33.92 -2.89
N LYS A 2 -26.20 -33.25 -3.35
CA LYS A 2 -24.96 -33.94 -3.77
C LYS A 2 -23.85 -34.09 -2.70
N LEU A 3 -23.70 -33.17 -1.75
CA LEU A 3 -22.86 -33.39 -0.55
C LEU A 3 -23.47 -34.46 0.39
N GLY A 4 -24.80 -34.57 0.42
CA GLY A 4 -25.53 -35.59 1.18
C GLY A 4 -25.24 -37.03 0.73
N ARG A 5 -24.70 -37.24 -0.47
CA ARG A 5 -24.20 -38.55 -0.93
C ARG A 5 -22.83 -38.90 -0.35
N ALA A 6 -21.95 -37.92 -0.10
CA ALA A 6 -20.72 -38.16 0.66
C ALA A 6 -20.98 -38.55 2.11
N ILE A 7 -22.01 -37.96 2.71
CA ILE A 7 -22.38 -38.17 4.11
C ILE A 7 -23.27 -39.43 4.27
N ALA A 8 -23.85 -39.96 3.18
CA ALA A 8 -24.40 -41.32 3.16
C ALA A 8 -23.32 -42.37 3.53
N GLY A 9 -22.04 -42.03 3.28
CA GLY A 9 -20.81 -42.60 3.86
C GLY A 9 -20.90 -43.00 5.33
N THR A 10 -21.28 -42.02 6.16
CA THR A 10 -21.43 -42.21 7.59
C THR A 10 -22.72 -42.98 7.87
N VAL A 11 -23.81 -42.68 7.15
CA VAL A 11 -25.13 -43.31 7.37
C VAL A 11 -25.09 -44.82 7.19
N ALA A 12 -24.34 -45.39 6.23
CA ALA A 12 -24.28 -46.85 6.09
C ALA A 12 -23.53 -47.52 7.26
N VAL A 13 -22.37 -47.00 7.68
CA VAL A 13 -21.65 -47.49 8.89
C VAL A 13 -22.52 -47.37 10.14
N THR A 14 -23.27 -46.29 10.22
CA THR A 14 -24.21 -45.96 11.30
C THR A 14 -25.44 -46.89 11.29
N VAL A 15 -25.96 -47.24 10.11
CA VAL A 15 -27.07 -48.18 9.92
C VAL A 15 -26.61 -49.62 10.16
N THR A 16 -25.40 -50.01 9.76
CA THR A 16 -24.86 -51.35 10.08
C THR A 16 -24.65 -51.51 11.59
N LEU A 17 -24.21 -50.47 12.30
CA LEU A 17 -24.11 -50.48 13.76
C LEU A 17 -25.48 -50.46 14.47
N ALA A 18 -26.49 -49.82 13.88
CA ALA A 18 -27.86 -49.77 14.42
C ALA A 18 -28.68 -51.05 14.14
N VAL A 19 -28.53 -51.66 12.96
CA VAL A 19 -29.24 -52.89 12.54
C VAL A 19 -28.73 -54.11 13.28
N VAL A 20 -27.48 -54.09 13.73
CA VAL A 20 -26.82 -55.23 14.38
C VAL A 20 -26.92 -55.17 15.91
N GLY A 21 -27.39 -54.05 16.48
CA GLY A 21 -27.35 -53.79 17.91
C GLY A 21 -25.90 -53.67 18.43
N LEU A 22 -25.71 -52.97 19.55
CA LEU A 22 -24.39 -52.80 20.19
C LEU A 22 -23.68 -54.15 20.45
N GLY A 23 -24.45 -55.24 20.61
CA GLY A 23 -23.95 -56.60 20.79
C GLY A 23 -23.37 -57.26 19.53
N GLY A 24 -23.97 -57.09 18.34
CA GLY A 24 -23.44 -57.73 17.13
C GLY A 24 -22.35 -56.92 16.41
N ALA A 25 -22.27 -55.60 16.67
CA ALA A 25 -21.18 -54.76 16.18
C ALA A 25 -19.81 -55.18 16.78
N ILE A 26 -19.83 -55.67 18.03
CA ILE A 26 -18.66 -56.27 18.69
C ILE A 26 -18.27 -57.59 17.99
N LEU A 27 -19.24 -58.36 17.49
CA LEU A 27 -19.02 -59.62 16.78
C LEU A 27 -18.50 -59.43 15.34
N ALA A 28 -18.82 -58.32 14.68
CA ALA A 28 -18.33 -58.00 13.34
C ALA A 28 -16.81 -57.75 13.29
N GLY A 29 -16.21 -57.31 14.40
CA GLY A 29 -14.79 -57.04 14.50
C GLY A 29 -14.31 -55.79 13.73
N PRO A 30 -13.12 -55.26 14.04
CA PRO A 30 -12.62 -54.01 13.46
C PRO A 30 -12.49 -54.02 11.93
N ALA A 31 -12.11 -55.16 11.34
CA ALA A 31 -11.88 -55.29 9.90
C ALA A 31 -13.17 -55.11 9.08
N LEU A 32 -14.31 -55.66 9.52
CA LEU A 32 -15.58 -55.48 8.81
C LEU A 32 -16.08 -54.05 8.90
N ILE A 33 -15.92 -53.38 10.05
CA ILE A 33 -16.29 -51.97 10.21
C ILE A 33 -15.44 -51.09 9.30
N GLY A 34 -14.12 -51.31 9.27
CA GLY A 34 -13.20 -50.60 8.37
C GLY A 34 -13.53 -50.83 6.89
N GLY A 35 -13.79 -52.07 6.49
CA GLY A 35 -14.19 -52.41 5.12
C GLY A 35 -15.51 -51.76 4.69
N THR A 36 -16.50 -51.74 5.59
CA THR A 36 -17.79 -51.07 5.34
C THR A 36 -17.61 -49.56 5.21
N ALA A 37 -16.86 -48.94 6.12
CA ALA A 37 -16.55 -47.52 6.06
C ALA A 37 -15.79 -47.15 4.77
N THR A 38 -14.82 -47.98 4.38
CA THR A 38 -14.08 -47.85 3.13
C THR A 38 -15.01 -47.86 1.91
N GLN A 39 -15.86 -48.88 1.80
CA GLN A 39 -16.78 -49.00 0.66
C GLN A 39 -17.73 -47.82 0.60
N THR A 40 -18.24 -47.36 1.74
CA THR A 40 -19.18 -46.25 1.76
C THR A 40 -18.52 -44.93 1.36
N LEU A 41 -17.24 -44.71 1.69
CA LEU A 41 -16.48 -43.55 1.17
C LEU A 41 -16.26 -43.65 -0.34
N ARG A 42 -16.02 -44.85 -0.87
CA ARG A 42 -15.87 -45.08 -2.32
C ARG A 42 -17.17 -44.80 -3.08
N ASP A 43 -18.29 -45.27 -2.56
CA ASP A 43 -19.63 -45.00 -3.12
C ASP A 43 -20.00 -43.51 -3.07
N ALA A 44 -19.43 -42.80 -2.09
CA ALA A 44 -19.49 -41.35 -1.94
C ALA A 44 -18.62 -40.55 -2.93
N GLY A 45 -17.80 -41.23 -3.75
CA GLY A 45 -16.93 -40.62 -4.76
C GLY A 45 -15.44 -40.62 -4.39
N PHE A 46 -15.06 -41.02 -3.18
CA PHE A 46 -13.65 -41.18 -2.79
C PHE A 46 -13.15 -42.57 -3.23
N THR A 47 -12.99 -42.76 -4.54
CA THR A 47 -12.81 -44.07 -5.20
C THR A 47 -11.64 -44.91 -4.65
N GLU A 48 -10.60 -44.25 -4.15
CA GLU A 48 -9.42 -44.90 -3.58
C GLU A 48 -9.32 -44.74 -2.06
N ALA A 49 -10.39 -44.31 -1.40
CA ALA A 49 -10.40 -44.20 0.06
C ALA A 49 -10.13 -45.56 0.72
N ALA A 50 -9.54 -45.48 1.91
CA ALA A 50 -9.30 -46.61 2.79
C ALA A 50 -9.51 -46.18 4.24
N VAL A 51 -10.23 -47.00 5.01
CA VAL A 51 -10.47 -46.81 6.43
C VAL A 51 -10.05 -48.06 7.18
N THR A 52 -9.10 -47.90 8.09
CA THR A 52 -8.63 -48.96 8.98
C THR A 52 -9.13 -48.66 10.38
N VAL A 53 -9.90 -49.58 10.97
CA VAL A 53 -10.28 -49.53 12.39
C VAL A 53 -9.30 -50.42 13.15
N THR A 54 -8.54 -49.82 14.06
CA THR A 54 -7.48 -50.51 14.82
C THR A 54 -7.97 -50.94 16.21
N GLY A 55 -9.02 -50.32 16.72
CA GLY A 55 -9.57 -50.60 18.04
C GLY A 55 -11.08 -50.41 18.09
N LEU A 56 -11.75 -51.29 18.82
CA LEU A 56 -13.19 -51.25 19.07
C LEU A 56 -13.43 -51.59 20.54
N ARG A 57 -14.10 -50.69 21.28
CA ARG A 57 -14.55 -50.96 22.65
C ARG A 57 -15.84 -50.22 22.96
N ILE A 58 -16.54 -50.62 24.01
CA ILE A 58 -17.68 -49.87 24.54
C ILE A 58 -17.14 -48.54 25.10
N ALA A 59 -17.80 -47.43 24.77
CA ALA A 59 -17.47 -46.12 25.28
C ALA A 59 -17.86 -45.98 26.77
N ASP A 60 -17.12 -45.15 27.49
CA ASP A 60 -17.32 -44.97 28.93
C ASP A 60 -18.77 -44.55 29.25
N GLY A 61 -19.34 -45.13 30.30
CA GLY A 61 -20.74 -44.90 30.67
C GLY A 61 -21.78 -45.57 29.75
N TRP A 62 -21.40 -46.57 28.95
CA TRP A 62 -22.28 -47.32 28.04
C TRP A 62 -22.96 -46.45 26.96
N ARG A 63 -22.37 -45.32 26.62
CA ARG A 63 -22.95 -44.31 25.71
C ARG A 63 -22.73 -44.61 24.21
N GLY A 64 -22.19 -45.77 23.86
CA GLY A 64 -21.96 -46.16 22.48
C GLY A 64 -20.70 -47.01 22.28
N LEU A 65 -20.22 -47.04 21.04
CA LEU A 65 -19.00 -47.73 20.63
C LEU A 65 -17.89 -46.72 20.33
N ARG A 66 -16.75 -46.89 20.99
CA ARG A 66 -15.52 -46.18 20.69
C ARG A 66 -14.74 -46.94 19.62
N LEU A 67 -14.44 -46.25 18.52
CA LEU A 67 -13.72 -46.72 17.36
C LEU A 67 -12.40 -45.95 17.24
N GLU A 68 -11.28 -46.65 17.26
CA GLU A 68 -9.97 -46.09 16.89
C GLU A 68 -9.73 -46.36 15.41
N PHE A 69 -9.40 -45.32 14.64
CA PHE A 69 -9.35 -45.41 13.20
C PHE A 69 -8.23 -44.56 12.58
N ALA A 70 -7.85 -44.96 11.37
CA ALA A 70 -7.08 -44.16 10.42
C ALA A 70 -7.80 -44.22 9.07
N ALA A 71 -8.04 -43.06 8.47
CA ALA A 71 -8.68 -42.90 7.17
C ALA A 71 -7.76 -42.16 6.22
N ASP A 72 -7.68 -42.64 4.99
CA ASP A 72 -7.06 -42.00 3.84
C ASP A 72 -8.15 -41.76 2.79
N SER A 73 -8.25 -40.52 2.30
CA SER A 73 -9.22 -40.15 1.27
C SER A 73 -8.90 -40.77 -0.10
N GLY A 74 -7.68 -41.24 -0.31
CA GLY A 74 -7.10 -41.39 -1.64
C GLY A 74 -6.96 -40.02 -2.34
N PRO A 75 -6.66 -40.01 -3.65
CA PRO A 75 -6.68 -38.80 -4.47
C PRO A 75 -8.09 -38.17 -4.47
N LEU A 76 -8.17 -36.89 -4.10
CA LEU A 76 -9.43 -36.15 -4.00
C LEU A 76 -10.02 -35.78 -5.35
N GLU A 77 -9.29 -35.89 -6.45
CA GLU A 77 -9.68 -35.47 -7.79
C GLU A 77 -10.96 -36.21 -8.28
N ALA A 78 -11.08 -37.50 -7.95
CA ALA A 78 -12.27 -38.30 -8.28
C ALA A 78 -13.49 -37.86 -7.45
N ALA A 79 -13.27 -37.58 -6.16
CA ALA A 79 -14.31 -37.12 -5.25
C ALA A 79 -14.75 -35.69 -5.61
N ALA A 80 -13.81 -34.82 -5.98
CA ALA A 80 -14.03 -33.44 -6.38
C ALA A 80 -15.06 -33.31 -7.51
N LYS A 81 -14.93 -34.14 -8.55
CA LYS A 81 -15.90 -34.18 -9.66
C LYS A 81 -17.28 -34.64 -9.22
N THR A 82 -17.33 -35.59 -8.28
CA THR A 82 -18.58 -36.16 -7.77
C THR A 82 -19.30 -35.22 -6.80
N LEU A 83 -18.52 -34.47 -6.01
CA LEU A 83 -18.99 -33.60 -4.93
C LEU A 83 -19.07 -32.13 -5.31
N ASP A 84 -18.66 -31.77 -6.53
CA ASP A 84 -18.60 -30.41 -7.04
C ASP A 84 -17.77 -29.48 -6.14
N LEU A 85 -16.66 -30.03 -5.64
CA LEU A 85 -15.68 -29.33 -4.83
C LEU A 85 -14.43 -29.18 -5.68
N PRO A 86 -13.94 -27.98 -5.99
CA PRO A 86 -12.77 -27.80 -6.84
C PRO A 86 -11.50 -28.08 -6.03
N MET A 87 -11.33 -29.31 -5.53
CA MET A 87 -10.24 -29.69 -4.65
C MET A 87 -9.42 -30.84 -5.23
N SER A 88 -8.13 -30.87 -4.92
CA SER A 88 -7.23 -31.95 -5.34
C SER A 88 -6.23 -32.26 -4.23
N GLY A 89 -5.50 -33.38 -4.34
CA GLY A 89 -4.54 -33.82 -3.32
C GLY A 89 -5.05 -35.00 -2.51
N ARG A 90 -4.52 -35.19 -1.30
CA ARG A 90 -4.86 -36.32 -0.42
C ARG A 90 -4.99 -35.85 1.02
N VAL A 91 -5.97 -36.37 1.74
CA VAL A 91 -6.19 -36.07 3.17
C VAL A 91 -6.19 -37.35 3.97
N THR A 92 -5.44 -37.36 5.06
CA THR A 92 -5.48 -38.43 6.06
C THR A 92 -6.01 -37.89 7.37
N LEU A 93 -6.82 -38.70 8.07
CA LEU A 93 -7.44 -38.38 9.35
C LEU A 93 -7.28 -39.59 10.27
N SER A 94 -6.90 -39.38 11.52
CA SER A 94 -6.81 -40.47 12.48
C SER A 94 -7.28 -40.04 13.87
N GLY A 95 -7.57 -41.02 14.73
CA GLY A 95 -7.93 -40.80 16.12
C GLY A 95 -9.05 -41.72 16.55
N ALA A 96 -9.94 -41.23 17.41
CA ALA A 96 -11.05 -42.02 17.93
C ALA A 96 -12.40 -41.32 17.79
N LEU A 97 -13.43 -42.07 17.43
CA LEU A 97 -14.82 -41.64 17.36
C LEU A 97 -15.65 -42.44 18.36
N VAL A 98 -16.69 -41.83 18.91
CA VAL A 98 -17.78 -42.51 19.61
C VAL A 98 -19.00 -42.48 18.72
N VAL A 99 -19.51 -43.66 18.37
CA VAL A 99 -20.79 -43.84 17.70
C VAL A 99 -21.79 -44.29 18.74
N GLY A 100 -22.75 -43.42 19.05
CA GLY A 100 -23.76 -43.62 20.08
C GLY A 100 -25.17 -43.48 19.55
N MET A 101 -26.14 -43.82 20.38
CA MET A 101 -27.56 -43.55 20.14
C MET A 101 -28.10 -42.69 21.26
N ASP A 102 -28.74 -41.57 20.91
CA ASP A 102 -29.38 -40.65 21.84
C ASP A 102 -30.80 -40.31 21.36
N GLY A 103 -31.81 -40.69 22.13
CA GLY A 103 -33.22 -40.42 21.82
C GLY A 103 -33.68 -40.96 20.46
N GLY A 104 -33.15 -42.11 20.02
CA GLY A 104 -33.44 -42.70 18.71
C GLY A 104 -32.68 -42.07 17.53
N ALA A 105 -31.85 -41.06 17.78
CA ALA A 105 -30.92 -40.51 16.80
C ALA A 105 -29.55 -41.17 16.97
N VAL A 106 -28.86 -41.43 15.86
CA VAL A 106 -27.49 -41.90 15.90
C VAL A 106 -26.54 -40.72 15.87
N THR A 107 -25.54 -40.74 16.75
CA THR A 107 -24.58 -39.65 16.93
C THR A 107 -23.17 -40.14 16.69
N VAL A 108 -22.36 -39.34 15.98
CA VAL A 108 -20.92 -39.58 15.81
C VAL A 108 -20.17 -38.40 16.39
N ALA A 109 -19.32 -38.64 17.38
CA ALA A 109 -18.54 -37.59 18.05
C ALA A 109 -17.06 -37.98 18.14
N PRO A 110 -16.12 -37.06 17.94
CA PRO A 110 -14.70 -37.32 18.08
C PRO A 110 -14.31 -37.30 19.55
N VAL A 111 -13.35 -38.15 19.90
CA VAL A 111 -12.74 -38.15 21.22
C VAL A 111 -11.60 -37.15 21.17
N GLY A 112 -11.89 -35.91 21.59
CA GLY A 112 -10.96 -34.80 21.44
C GLY A 112 -10.81 -34.39 19.97
N CYS A 113 -9.68 -33.75 19.64
CA CYS A 113 -9.40 -33.29 18.29
C CYS A 113 -8.68 -34.37 17.47
N LEU A 114 -9.20 -34.67 16.28
CA LEU A 114 -8.64 -35.64 15.36
C LEU A 114 -7.57 -34.99 14.48
N PRO A 115 -6.30 -35.43 14.51
CA PRO A 115 -5.28 -34.91 13.59
C PRO A 115 -5.61 -35.24 12.14
N ALA A 116 -5.48 -34.23 11.29
CA ALA A 116 -5.63 -34.31 9.85
C ALA A 116 -4.34 -33.83 9.16
N LYS A 117 -3.88 -34.57 8.14
CA LYS A 117 -2.79 -34.14 7.27
C LYS A 117 -3.29 -34.05 5.84
N ALA A 118 -2.81 -33.05 5.12
CA ALA A 118 -3.11 -32.87 3.71
C ALA A 118 -1.82 -32.86 2.89
N GLU A 119 -1.81 -33.57 1.77
CA GLU A 119 -0.70 -33.65 0.85
C GLU A 119 -1.11 -33.08 -0.51
N ARG A 120 -0.29 -32.16 -1.04
CA ARG A 120 -0.50 -31.50 -2.34
C ARG A 120 -1.94 -30.98 -2.51
N LEU A 121 -2.48 -30.41 -1.42
CA LEU A 121 -3.83 -29.88 -1.42
C LEU A 121 -3.92 -28.70 -2.38
N THR A 122 -4.91 -28.75 -3.28
CA THR A 122 -5.30 -27.57 -4.06
C THR A 122 -6.77 -27.29 -3.86
N VAL A 123 -7.15 -26.00 -3.91
CA VAL A 123 -8.53 -25.53 -3.84
C VAL A 123 -8.71 -24.49 -4.94
N ALA A 124 -9.71 -24.67 -5.81
CA ALA A 124 -9.91 -23.88 -7.02
C ALA A 124 -8.64 -23.74 -7.88
N GLY A 125 -7.81 -24.80 -7.92
CA GLY A 125 -6.52 -24.80 -8.62
C GLY A 125 -5.39 -24.05 -7.91
N GLN A 126 -5.64 -23.44 -6.75
CA GLN A 126 -4.60 -22.80 -5.95
C GLN A 126 -3.99 -23.78 -4.95
N PRO A 127 -2.66 -23.94 -4.92
CA PRO A 127 -2.00 -24.79 -3.94
C PRO A 127 -2.15 -24.22 -2.53
N LEU A 128 -2.50 -25.09 -1.58
CA LEU A 128 -2.59 -24.78 -0.15
C LEU A 128 -1.63 -25.67 0.64
N GLY A 129 -0.80 -25.05 1.47
CA GLY A 129 0.12 -25.71 2.38
C GLY A 129 -0.45 -25.76 3.80
N LEU A 130 -0.40 -26.93 4.42
CA LEU A 130 -0.71 -27.15 5.84
C LEU A 130 0.53 -27.76 6.53
N PRO A 131 1.62 -27.00 6.70
CA PRO A 131 2.92 -27.55 7.14
C PRO A 131 2.88 -28.20 8.53
N GLN A 132 1.92 -27.81 9.36
CA GLN A 132 1.73 -28.33 10.72
C GLN A 132 0.50 -29.25 10.82
N GLY A 133 -0.10 -29.60 9.68
CA GLY A 133 -1.39 -30.28 9.61
C GLY A 133 -2.56 -29.40 10.07
N ALA A 134 -3.70 -30.04 10.27
CA ALA A 134 -4.90 -29.46 10.84
C ALA A 134 -5.50 -30.44 11.86
N THR A 135 -6.51 -30.02 12.60
CA THR A 135 -7.26 -30.88 13.52
C THR A 135 -8.76 -30.68 13.32
N LEU A 136 -9.51 -31.78 13.37
CA LEU A 136 -10.96 -31.77 13.39
C LEU A 136 -11.44 -31.96 14.83
N CYS A 137 -11.97 -30.90 15.42
CA CYS A 137 -12.43 -30.83 16.80
C CYS A 137 -13.97 -30.84 16.90
N PRO A 138 -14.53 -31.30 18.03
CA PRO A 138 -15.95 -31.14 18.32
C PRO A 138 -16.28 -29.66 18.62
N VAL A 139 -17.50 -29.24 18.29
CA VAL A 139 -18.01 -27.90 18.64
C VAL A 139 -18.76 -27.98 19.97
N GLY A 140 -18.07 -27.66 21.07
CA GLY A 140 -18.62 -27.87 22.41
C GLY A 140 -19.02 -29.34 22.63
N GLU A 141 -20.24 -29.57 23.08
CA GLU A 141 -20.79 -30.94 23.26
C GLU A 141 -21.56 -31.47 22.04
N THR A 142 -21.59 -30.72 20.92
CA THR A 142 -22.33 -31.17 19.74
C THR A 142 -21.57 -32.27 18.99
N PRO A 143 -22.24 -33.39 18.64
CA PRO A 143 -21.62 -34.44 17.84
C PRO A 143 -21.35 -33.93 16.42
N LEU A 144 -20.34 -34.51 15.76
CA LEU A 144 -20.03 -34.20 14.35
C LEU A 144 -21.20 -34.51 13.43
N LEU A 145 -21.92 -35.58 13.74
CA LEU A 145 -23.12 -36.00 13.02
C LEU A 145 -24.19 -36.37 14.06
N ARG A 146 -25.41 -35.87 13.85
CA ARG A 146 -26.62 -36.41 14.48
C ARG A 146 -27.62 -36.73 13.38
N ARG A 147 -28.02 -38.00 13.30
CA ARG A 147 -28.97 -38.51 12.31
C ARG A 147 -30.20 -39.04 13.05
N SER A 148 -31.32 -38.36 12.90
CA SER A 148 -32.64 -38.90 13.25
C SER A 148 -33.33 -39.41 11.96
N PRO A 149 -34.50 -40.07 12.05
CA PRO A 149 -35.27 -40.47 10.88
C PRO A 149 -35.56 -39.29 9.93
N ASP A 150 -35.97 -38.16 10.50
CA ASP A 150 -36.45 -37.00 9.73
C ASP A 150 -35.40 -35.90 9.51
N ALA A 151 -34.28 -35.93 10.24
CA ALA A 151 -33.28 -34.87 10.19
C ALA A 151 -31.84 -35.40 10.18
N MET A 152 -30.95 -34.57 9.66
CA MET A 152 -29.51 -34.77 9.73
C MET A 152 -28.88 -33.43 10.04
N THR A 153 -28.08 -33.37 11.11
CA THR A 153 -27.25 -32.21 11.43
C THR A 153 -25.80 -32.60 11.42
N ILE A 154 -24.96 -31.74 10.85
CA ILE A 154 -23.52 -31.93 10.76
C ILE A 154 -22.88 -30.68 11.32
N THR A 155 -21.92 -30.87 12.22
CA THR A 155 -21.15 -29.78 12.80
C THR A 155 -19.68 -30.18 12.79
N ALA A 156 -18.77 -29.28 12.46
CA ALA A 156 -17.34 -29.56 12.46
C ALA A 156 -16.55 -28.31 12.79
N GLU A 157 -15.52 -28.41 13.63
CA GLU A 157 -14.52 -27.36 13.80
C GLU A 157 -13.18 -27.83 13.26
N LEU A 158 -12.73 -27.23 12.17
CA LEU A 158 -11.40 -27.44 11.63
C LEU A 158 -10.47 -26.37 12.19
N GLN A 159 -9.40 -26.76 12.87
CA GLN A 159 -8.35 -25.85 13.32
C GLN A 159 -7.07 -26.13 12.53
N ALA A 160 -6.48 -25.11 11.92
CA ALA A 160 -5.17 -25.20 11.29
C ALA A 160 -4.21 -24.20 11.95
N PRO A 161 -3.13 -24.64 12.60
CA PRO A 161 -2.14 -23.74 13.18
C PRO A 161 -1.54 -22.78 12.15
N ARG A 162 -1.33 -23.26 10.92
CA ARG A 162 -0.86 -22.47 9.79
C ARG A 162 -1.40 -23.01 8.46
N LEU A 163 -1.90 -22.10 7.64
CA LEU A 163 -2.29 -22.32 6.25
C LEU A 163 -1.48 -21.36 5.36
N GLU A 164 -0.86 -21.89 4.31
CA GLU A 164 -0.08 -21.13 3.34
C GLU A 164 -0.74 -21.20 1.97
N ALA A 165 -0.90 -20.06 1.31
CA ALA A 165 -1.40 -19.95 -0.05
C ALA A 165 -0.33 -19.22 -0.90
N PRO A 166 0.75 -19.93 -1.29
CA PRO A 166 1.93 -19.31 -1.90
C PRO A 166 1.63 -18.64 -3.24
N ALA A 167 0.65 -19.14 -4.00
CA ALA A 167 0.23 -18.54 -5.27
C ALA A 167 -0.38 -17.13 -5.13
N SER A 168 -0.74 -16.72 -3.91
CA SER A 168 -1.29 -15.39 -3.60
C SER A 168 -0.45 -14.62 -2.58
N ASP A 169 0.75 -15.11 -2.23
CA ASP A 169 1.59 -14.57 -1.17
C ASP A 169 0.83 -14.39 0.16
N LEU A 170 -0.02 -15.36 0.54
CA LEU A 170 -0.78 -15.29 1.78
C LEU A 170 -0.36 -16.40 2.76
N ARG A 171 -0.28 -16.02 4.03
CA ARG A 171 -0.15 -16.94 5.17
C ARG A 171 -1.20 -16.61 6.22
N ALA A 172 -1.94 -17.60 6.66
CA ALA A 172 -2.90 -17.50 7.73
C ALA A 172 -2.43 -18.33 8.93
N ASP A 173 -2.25 -17.69 10.08
CA ASP A 173 -1.86 -18.32 11.34
C ASP A 173 -3.08 -18.41 12.27
N LYS A 174 -3.23 -19.56 12.95
CA LYS A 174 -4.37 -19.93 13.82
C LYS A 174 -5.72 -19.74 13.12
N VAL A 175 -5.96 -20.59 12.12
CA VAL A 175 -7.23 -20.66 11.39
C VAL A 175 -8.19 -21.57 12.16
N VAL A 176 -9.41 -21.11 12.40
CA VAL A 176 -10.52 -21.90 12.93
C VAL A 176 -11.69 -21.75 11.98
N LEU A 177 -12.18 -22.86 11.44
CA LEU A 177 -13.33 -22.93 10.55
C LEU A 177 -14.40 -23.81 11.18
N ARG A 178 -15.53 -23.22 11.54
CA ARG A 178 -16.71 -23.91 12.03
C ARG A 178 -17.69 -24.10 10.90
N LEU A 179 -18.03 -25.34 10.61
CA LEU A 179 -19.00 -25.73 9.60
C LEU A 179 -20.23 -26.27 10.32
N ALA A 180 -21.41 -25.85 9.89
CA ALA A 180 -22.67 -26.41 10.32
C ALA A 180 -23.59 -26.63 9.12
N GLN A 181 -24.33 -27.73 9.12
CA GLN A 181 -25.35 -28.04 8.13
C GLN A 181 -26.54 -28.71 8.81
N ASP A 182 -27.74 -28.32 8.38
CA ASP A 182 -28.99 -28.95 8.77
C ASP A 182 -29.93 -29.07 7.57
N GLY A 183 -31.21 -29.38 7.81
CA GLY A 183 -32.23 -29.46 6.76
C GLY A 183 -32.59 -28.11 6.14
N GLY A 184 -32.26 -26.99 6.79
CA GLY A 184 -32.59 -25.64 6.34
C GLY A 184 -31.46 -24.95 5.58
N GLY A 185 -30.20 -25.32 5.81
CA GLY A 185 -29.08 -24.69 5.13
C GLY A 185 -27.69 -25.11 5.61
N ARG A 186 -26.72 -24.28 5.24
CA ARG A 186 -25.30 -24.44 5.62
C ARG A 186 -24.78 -23.13 6.19
N ARG A 187 -23.84 -23.24 7.11
CA ARG A 187 -23.14 -22.13 7.72
C ARG A 187 -21.65 -22.47 7.83
N ALA A 188 -20.80 -21.48 7.55
CA ALA A 188 -19.37 -21.55 7.73
C ALA A 188 -18.90 -20.28 8.43
N ASP A 189 -18.40 -20.41 9.66
CA ASP A 189 -17.78 -19.31 10.39
C ASP A 189 -16.26 -19.52 10.39
N ALA A 190 -15.51 -18.53 9.90
CA ALA A 190 -14.05 -18.57 9.85
C ALA A 190 -13.46 -17.48 10.74
N VAL A 191 -12.47 -17.85 11.54
CA VAL A 191 -11.63 -16.94 12.31
C VAL A 191 -10.18 -17.21 11.93
N VAL A 192 -9.47 -16.18 11.51
CA VAL A 192 -8.03 -16.21 11.26
C VAL A 192 -7.41 -15.20 12.21
N ALA A 193 -6.60 -15.67 13.15
CA ALA A 193 -6.00 -14.76 14.14
C ALA A 193 -5.03 -13.78 13.47
N GLN A 194 -4.32 -14.24 12.44
CA GLN A 194 -3.37 -13.40 11.72
C GLN A 194 -3.25 -13.85 10.25
N LEU A 195 -3.77 -13.04 9.34
CA LEU A 195 -3.57 -13.13 7.90
C LEU A 195 -2.45 -12.18 7.49
N THR A 196 -1.39 -12.71 6.90
CA THR A 196 -0.20 -11.96 6.51
C THR A 196 0.00 -12.09 5.01
N ASN A 197 0.26 -10.96 4.34
CA ASN A 197 0.80 -10.99 2.99
C ASN A 197 2.34 -11.12 3.06
N THR A 198 2.89 -12.12 2.37
CA THR A 198 4.32 -12.48 2.42
C THR A 198 5.17 -11.78 1.38
N ALA A 199 4.58 -10.96 0.51
CA ALA A 199 5.31 -10.10 -0.41
C ALA A 199 6.22 -9.12 0.34
N LYS A 200 7.32 -8.71 -0.30
CA LYS A 200 8.31 -7.80 0.29
C LYS A 200 8.50 -6.57 -0.61
N PRO A 201 8.19 -5.34 -0.13
CA PRO A 201 7.50 -5.05 1.13
C PRO A 201 6.02 -5.45 1.08
N ALA A 202 5.44 -5.76 2.25
CA ALA A 202 4.05 -6.23 2.32
C ALA A 202 3.07 -5.09 1.98
N PRO A 203 2.04 -5.34 1.15
CA PRO A 203 1.07 -4.32 0.75
C PRO A 203 0.17 -3.85 1.90
N VAL A 204 -0.01 -4.66 2.94
CA VAL A 204 -0.83 -4.34 4.11
C VAL A 204 -0.23 -5.01 5.35
N VAL A 205 -0.41 -4.40 6.52
CA VAL A 205 -0.08 -5.02 7.82
C VAL A 205 -0.89 -6.31 8.05
N PRO A 206 -0.42 -7.23 8.90
CA PRO A 206 -1.18 -8.43 9.22
C PRO A 206 -2.56 -8.10 9.80
N LEU A 207 -3.57 -8.87 9.38
CA LEU A 207 -4.98 -8.66 9.72
C LEU A 207 -5.55 -9.85 10.50
N ALA A 208 -6.24 -9.59 11.61
CA ALA A 208 -7.14 -10.56 12.20
C ALA A 208 -8.47 -10.54 11.43
N VAL A 209 -8.94 -11.69 10.95
CA VAL A 209 -10.12 -11.79 10.08
C VAL A 209 -11.18 -12.66 10.73
N THR A 210 -12.41 -12.19 10.73
CA THR A 210 -13.61 -12.96 11.07
C THR A 210 -14.58 -12.92 9.90
N MET A 211 -15.11 -14.07 9.53
CA MET A 211 -16.08 -14.19 8.44
C MET A 211 -17.18 -15.17 8.82
N GLN A 212 -18.37 -14.92 8.33
CA GLN A 212 -19.53 -15.79 8.39
C GLN A 212 -20.06 -15.92 6.97
N ALA A 213 -20.28 -17.16 6.54
CA ALA A 213 -20.97 -17.48 5.30
C ALA A 213 -22.20 -18.32 5.63
N VAL A 214 -23.37 -17.94 5.08
CA VAL A 214 -24.64 -18.64 5.28
C VAL A 214 -25.25 -18.95 3.93
N GLN A 215 -25.78 -20.15 3.78
CA GLN A 215 -26.50 -20.60 2.59
C GLN A 215 -27.85 -21.18 3.01
N ALA A 216 -28.94 -20.60 2.52
CA ALA A 216 -30.27 -21.16 2.67
C ALA A 216 -30.55 -22.17 1.54
N GLY A 217 -30.89 -23.41 1.89
CA GLY A 217 -31.14 -24.48 0.92
C GLY A 217 -29.99 -24.70 -0.07
N GLN A 218 -30.24 -24.40 -1.36
CA GLN A 218 -29.25 -24.47 -2.45
C GLN A 218 -28.98 -23.11 -3.10
N GLY A 219 -29.42 -22.01 -2.49
CA GLY A 219 -29.14 -20.65 -2.98
C GLY A 219 -27.66 -20.28 -2.90
N PRO A 220 -27.30 -19.05 -3.31
CA PRO A 220 -25.94 -18.54 -3.14
C PRO A 220 -25.59 -18.38 -1.65
N TRP A 221 -24.29 -18.43 -1.35
CA TRP A 221 -23.76 -18.06 -0.05
C TRP A 221 -23.83 -16.55 0.13
N ALA A 222 -24.35 -16.09 1.27
CA ALA A 222 -24.18 -14.73 1.76
C ALA A 222 -22.98 -14.70 2.71
N ILE A 223 -22.04 -13.79 2.48
CA ILE A 223 -20.76 -13.68 3.19
C ILE A 223 -20.72 -12.32 3.88
N ALA A 224 -20.42 -12.31 5.18
CA ALA A 224 -20.20 -11.08 5.95
C ALA A 224 -18.98 -11.27 6.86
N GLY A 225 -18.25 -10.20 7.15
CA GLY A 225 -17.06 -10.31 7.99
C GLY A 225 -16.39 -9.00 8.34
N THR A 226 -15.29 -9.11 9.09
CA THR A 226 -14.42 -7.98 9.40
C THR A 226 -12.96 -8.40 9.35
N ALA A 227 -12.08 -7.48 8.96
CA ALA A 227 -10.64 -7.62 9.08
C ALA A 227 -10.07 -6.43 9.86
N LYS A 228 -9.17 -6.67 10.81
CA LYS A 228 -8.61 -5.63 11.67
C LYS A 228 -7.09 -5.75 11.77
N GLY A 229 -6.39 -4.64 11.61
CA GLY A 229 -4.96 -4.57 11.91
C GLY A 229 -4.70 -4.68 13.41
N ALA A 230 -3.56 -5.26 13.80
CA ALA A 230 -3.20 -5.47 15.21
C ALA A 230 -3.12 -4.17 16.03
N ASN A 231 -2.84 -3.04 15.39
CA ASN A 231 -2.81 -1.71 16.00
C ASN A 231 -4.18 -1.04 16.12
N GLY A 232 -5.25 -1.67 15.63
CA GLY A 232 -6.62 -1.13 15.64
C GLY A 232 -6.89 0.01 14.66
N LEU A 233 -5.88 0.49 13.93
CA LEU A 233 -6.00 1.64 13.03
C LEU A 233 -6.80 1.29 11.77
N LEU A 234 -6.50 0.14 11.17
CA LEU A 234 -7.22 -0.37 10.00
C LEU A 234 -8.34 -1.31 10.43
N THR A 235 -9.59 -0.94 10.11
CA THR A 235 -10.76 -1.82 10.22
C THR A 235 -11.50 -1.88 8.90
N VAL A 236 -11.68 -3.08 8.38
CA VAL A 236 -12.34 -3.38 7.11
C VAL A 236 -13.59 -4.20 7.37
N THR A 237 -14.71 -3.84 6.77
CA THR A 237 -15.91 -4.67 6.72
C THR A 237 -15.96 -5.42 5.40
N LEU A 238 -16.39 -6.68 5.44
CA LEU A 238 -16.51 -7.56 4.28
C LEU A 238 -17.98 -7.90 4.09
N ASP A 239 -18.49 -7.78 2.87
CA ASP A 239 -19.84 -8.15 2.48
C ASP A 239 -19.83 -8.75 1.07
N GLY A 240 -20.51 -9.86 0.85
CA GLY A 240 -20.45 -10.50 -0.46
C GLY A 240 -21.41 -11.65 -0.65
N THR A 241 -21.39 -12.17 -1.87
CA THR A 241 -22.16 -13.35 -2.27
C THR A 241 -21.32 -14.28 -3.13
N TYR A 242 -21.59 -15.59 -3.04
CA TYR A 242 -20.97 -16.59 -3.90
C TYR A 242 -22.00 -17.63 -4.35
N ASP A 243 -22.26 -17.68 -5.65
CA ASP A 243 -23.07 -18.71 -6.29
C ASP A 243 -22.15 -19.86 -6.72
N GLN A 244 -22.21 -20.94 -5.95
CA GLN A 244 -21.46 -22.16 -6.22
C GLN A 244 -21.86 -22.87 -7.52
N THR A 245 -23.10 -22.70 -7.99
CA THR A 245 -23.58 -23.35 -9.22
C THR A 245 -23.09 -22.60 -10.45
N ALA A 246 -23.06 -21.26 -10.38
CA ALA A 246 -22.47 -20.43 -11.43
C ALA A 246 -20.94 -20.35 -11.34
N GLY A 247 -20.33 -20.75 -10.22
CA GLY A 247 -18.90 -20.53 -9.95
C GLY A 247 -18.54 -19.04 -9.92
N ALA A 248 -19.49 -18.19 -9.50
CA ALA A 248 -19.37 -16.75 -9.58
C ALA A 248 -19.67 -16.09 -8.24
N GLY A 249 -18.98 -15.01 -7.92
CA GLY A 249 -19.20 -14.30 -6.66
C GLY A 249 -18.66 -12.89 -6.68
N LYS A 250 -19.09 -12.10 -5.70
CA LYS A 250 -18.64 -10.73 -5.48
C LYS A 250 -18.42 -10.52 -3.99
N LEU A 251 -17.28 -9.97 -3.62
CA LEU A 251 -16.95 -9.56 -2.26
C LEU A 251 -16.54 -8.08 -2.28
N GLU A 252 -17.21 -7.26 -1.49
CA GLU A 252 -16.86 -5.89 -1.22
C GLU A 252 -16.16 -5.78 0.13
N ALA A 253 -15.04 -5.06 0.15
CA ALA A 253 -14.26 -4.78 1.35
C ALA A 253 -14.22 -3.26 1.54
N VAL A 254 -14.70 -2.76 2.68
CA VAL A 254 -14.77 -1.31 2.96
C VAL A 254 -13.92 -0.99 4.18
N ALA A 255 -12.85 -0.22 3.98
CA ALA A 255 -12.03 0.31 5.06
C ALA A 255 -12.72 1.53 5.66
N LYS A 256 -13.02 1.48 6.96
CA LYS A 256 -13.53 2.64 7.70
C LYS A 256 -12.49 3.77 7.66
N PRO A 257 -12.92 5.05 7.63
CA PRO A 257 -11.98 6.16 7.70
C PRO A 257 -11.09 6.07 8.93
N PHE A 258 -9.78 6.13 8.71
CA PHE A 258 -8.78 6.10 9.77
C PHE A 258 -7.83 7.28 9.63
N ARG A 259 -7.39 7.81 10.76
CA ARG A 259 -6.53 9.00 10.83
C ARG A 259 -5.11 8.62 11.19
N LEU A 260 -4.18 9.04 10.35
CA LEU A 260 -2.74 9.02 10.61
C LEU A 260 -2.38 10.30 11.38
N ALA A 261 -1.78 10.13 12.56
CA ALA A 261 -1.26 11.24 13.35
C ALA A 261 0.10 11.71 12.82
N ALA A 262 0.41 13.00 12.95
CA ALA A 262 1.69 13.59 12.51
C ALA A 262 2.91 12.94 13.17
N ASP A 263 2.82 12.69 14.48
CA ASP A 263 3.89 12.03 15.26
C ASP A 263 3.65 10.51 15.39
N GLY A 264 2.77 9.96 14.54
CA GLY A 264 2.42 8.56 14.54
C GLY A 264 3.38 7.68 13.74
N PRO A 265 3.12 6.36 13.69
CA PRO A 265 3.88 5.41 12.87
C PRO A 265 3.72 5.61 11.34
N GLY A 266 2.96 6.63 10.91
CA GLY A 266 2.70 6.93 9.50
C GLY A 266 2.03 5.79 8.73
N LEU A 267 2.26 5.74 7.42
CA LEU A 267 1.70 4.72 6.53
C LEU A 267 2.15 3.29 6.87
N ALA A 268 3.31 3.11 7.52
CA ALA A 268 3.84 1.79 7.85
C ALA A 268 2.91 1.00 8.80
N ALA A 269 2.09 1.70 9.58
CA ALA A 269 1.06 1.11 10.43
C ALA A 269 -0.12 0.50 9.67
N VAL A 270 -0.23 0.73 8.36
CA VAL A 270 -1.32 0.20 7.53
C VAL A 270 -0.77 -0.55 6.33
N SER A 271 0.23 0.02 5.65
CA SER A 271 0.87 -0.55 4.48
C SER A 271 2.38 -0.26 4.51
N PRO A 272 3.20 -1.28 4.84
CA PRO A 272 4.66 -1.18 4.74
C PRO A 272 5.13 -0.80 3.33
N LEU A 273 4.45 -1.29 2.28
CA LEU A 273 4.69 -0.90 0.90
C LEU A 273 4.42 0.59 0.66
N ALA A 274 3.28 1.13 1.11
CA ALA A 274 3.00 2.55 0.90
C ALA A 274 3.99 3.46 1.66
N ALA A 275 4.50 3.00 2.80
CA ALA A 275 5.48 3.73 3.59
C ALA A 275 6.83 3.91 2.89
N THR A 276 7.14 3.13 1.85
CA THR A 276 8.37 3.34 1.06
C THR A 276 8.30 4.56 0.14
N PHE A 277 7.09 5.08 -0.11
CA PHE A 277 6.88 6.24 -0.99
C PHE A 277 6.69 7.55 -0.24
N LEU A 278 6.16 7.49 0.99
CA LEU A 278 5.84 8.68 1.77
C LEU A 278 6.10 8.43 3.27
N GLU A 279 7.13 9.10 3.78
CA GLU A 279 7.51 9.09 5.19
C GLU A 279 6.68 10.09 6.01
N LYS A 280 6.59 9.84 7.32
CA LYS A 280 5.89 10.71 8.30
C LYS A 280 4.48 11.10 7.86
N ALA A 281 3.80 10.18 7.19
CA ALA A 281 2.49 10.43 6.62
C ALA A 281 1.44 10.70 7.70
N SER A 282 0.65 11.75 7.52
CA SER A 282 -0.46 12.14 8.39
C SER A 282 -1.67 12.53 7.54
N GLY A 283 -2.88 12.44 8.08
CA GLY A 283 -4.12 12.72 7.33
C GLY A 283 -5.18 11.66 7.54
N THR A 284 -6.24 11.69 6.72
CA THR A 284 -7.32 10.69 6.78
C THR A 284 -7.39 9.89 5.50
N LEU A 285 -7.45 8.56 5.65
CA LEU A 285 -7.54 7.61 4.55
C LEU A 285 -8.79 6.74 4.73
N SER A 286 -9.45 6.43 3.62
CA SER A 286 -10.51 5.43 3.56
C SER A 286 -10.53 4.80 2.18
N GLY A 287 -11.28 3.72 2.01
CA GLY A 287 -11.41 3.14 0.69
C GLY A 287 -12.31 1.92 0.66
N LYS A 288 -12.57 1.48 -0.55
CA LYS A 288 -13.29 0.24 -0.83
C LYS A 288 -12.60 -0.56 -1.92
N ALA A 289 -12.72 -1.86 -1.84
CA ALA A 289 -12.26 -2.80 -2.83
C ALA A 289 -13.38 -3.76 -3.18
N THR A 290 -13.43 -4.20 -4.43
CA THR A 290 -14.34 -5.25 -4.90
C THR A 290 -13.50 -6.34 -5.53
N VAL A 291 -13.75 -7.57 -5.11
CA VAL A 291 -13.25 -8.79 -5.74
C VAL A 291 -14.44 -9.47 -6.39
N ALA A 292 -14.37 -9.68 -7.71
CA ALA A 292 -15.38 -10.44 -8.44
C ALA A 292 -14.73 -11.69 -9.04
N LEU A 293 -15.34 -12.84 -8.78
CA LEU A 293 -14.96 -14.12 -9.35
C LEU A 293 -15.97 -14.49 -10.42
N THR A 294 -15.48 -14.86 -11.59
CA THR A 294 -16.28 -15.34 -12.72
C THR A 294 -15.62 -16.59 -13.31
N ALA A 295 -16.31 -17.26 -14.24
CA ALA A 295 -15.71 -18.35 -15.01
C ALA A 295 -14.44 -17.95 -15.79
N LYS A 296 -14.23 -16.65 -16.07
CA LYS A 296 -13.03 -16.13 -16.76
C LYS A 296 -11.86 -15.86 -15.81
N GLY A 297 -12.07 -15.95 -14.50
CA GLY A 297 -11.10 -15.65 -13.47
C GLY A 297 -11.55 -14.57 -12.50
N MET A 298 -10.61 -14.13 -11.67
CA MET A 298 -10.80 -13.12 -10.64
C MET A 298 -10.44 -11.74 -11.16
N THR A 299 -11.32 -10.76 -10.94
CA THR A 299 -11.07 -9.34 -11.21
C THR A 299 -11.15 -8.54 -9.93
N THR A 300 -10.35 -7.48 -9.83
CA THR A 300 -10.32 -6.60 -8.67
C THR A 300 -10.55 -5.16 -9.12
N ALA A 301 -11.22 -4.37 -8.29
CA ALA A 301 -11.36 -2.93 -8.48
C ALA A 301 -11.35 -2.25 -7.11
N GLY A 302 -11.07 -0.96 -7.06
CA GLY A 302 -11.07 -0.23 -5.80
C GLY A 302 -11.24 1.26 -5.95
N GLN A 303 -11.39 1.91 -4.81
CA GLN A 303 -11.44 3.36 -4.68
C GLN A 303 -10.78 3.74 -3.36
N ALA A 304 -9.79 4.62 -3.41
CA ALA A 304 -9.15 5.21 -2.25
C ALA A 304 -9.60 6.67 -2.13
N VAL A 305 -9.94 7.10 -0.92
CA VAL A 305 -10.24 8.50 -0.60
C VAL A 305 -9.18 8.99 0.36
N VAL A 306 -8.51 10.07 -0.05
CA VAL A 306 -7.45 10.73 0.68
C VAL A 306 -7.96 12.11 1.08
N LYS A 307 -7.81 12.48 2.34
CA LYS A 307 -8.19 13.79 2.87
C LYS A 307 -7.09 14.36 3.74
N GLU A 308 -6.59 15.53 3.35
CA GLU A 308 -5.54 16.27 4.05
C GLU A 308 -4.30 15.40 4.35
N LEU A 309 -3.88 14.59 3.38
CA LEU A 309 -2.66 13.81 3.52
C LEU A 309 -1.44 14.73 3.42
N ALA A 310 -0.51 14.56 4.34
CA ALA A 310 0.77 15.25 4.39
C ALA A 310 1.88 14.26 4.69
N GLY A 311 3.10 14.54 4.26
CA GLY A 311 4.26 13.69 4.50
C GLY A 311 5.50 14.19 3.76
N ALA A 312 6.54 13.37 3.73
CA ALA A 312 7.80 13.69 3.05
C ALA A 312 8.30 12.53 2.19
N ALA A 313 8.95 12.85 1.08
CA ALA A 313 9.65 11.91 0.22
C ALA A 313 11.05 12.48 -0.07
N GLY A 314 12.05 12.06 0.69
CA GLY A 314 13.39 12.65 0.63
C GLY A 314 13.37 14.15 1.00
N PRO A 315 13.92 15.04 0.16
CA PRO A 315 13.91 16.50 0.41
C PRO A 315 12.55 17.16 0.09
N VAL A 316 11.59 16.41 -0.48
CA VAL A 316 10.29 16.94 -0.90
C VAL A 316 9.27 16.74 0.21
N THR A 317 8.55 17.80 0.58
CA THR A 317 7.41 17.69 1.50
C THR A 317 6.11 17.98 0.77
N VAL A 318 5.05 17.28 1.17
CA VAL A 318 3.70 17.46 0.62
C VAL A 318 2.73 17.67 1.77
N ALA A 319 1.76 18.56 1.57
CA ALA A 319 0.67 18.76 2.53
C ALA A 319 -0.64 19.10 1.82
N GLY A 320 -1.75 18.80 2.50
CA GLY A 320 -3.09 19.08 1.98
C GLY A 320 -3.44 18.24 0.74
N VAL A 321 -2.93 17.02 0.63
CA VAL A 321 -3.25 16.12 -0.47
C VAL A 321 -4.66 15.56 -0.26
N SER A 322 -5.55 15.83 -1.21
CA SER A 322 -6.96 15.46 -1.13
C SER A 322 -7.50 15.02 -2.49
N GLY A 323 -8.25 13.92 -2.51
CA GLY A 323 -8.83 13.38 -3.74
C GLY A 323 -9.44 12.00 -3.58
N THR A 324 -10.08 11.53 -4.65
CA THR A 324 -10.61 10.18 -4.76
C THR A 324 -9.98 9.51 -5.96
N ILE A 325 -9.32 8.39 -5.73
CA ILE A 325 -8.55 7.66 -6.73
C ILE A 325 -9.27 6.35 -7.01
N ALA A 326 -9.73 6.17 -8.24
CA ALA A 326 -10.30 4.90 -8.70
C ALA A 326 -9.19 3.96 -9.19
N LEU A 327 -9.31 2.67 -8.87
CA LEU A 327 -8.43 1.62 -9.34
C LEU A 327 -9.25 0.59 -10.12
N SER A 328 -8.87 0.34 -11.37
CA SER A 328 -9.50 -0.70 -12.21
C SER A 328 -8.91 -2.09 -11.98
N SER A 329 -7.80 -2.16 -11.23
CA SER A 329 -7.13 -3.38 -10.79
C SER A 329 -6.33 -3.10 -9.51
N LEU A 330 -6.30 -4.03 -8.56
CA LEU A 330 -5.53 -3.92 -7.31
C LEU A 330 -4.24 -4.74 -7.33
N SER A 331 -4.14 -5.75 -8.21
CA SER A 331 -2.94 -6.59 -8.37
C SER A 331 -2.81 -7.09 -9.82
N PRO A 332 -1.88 -6.56 -10.63
CA PRO A 332 -1.12 -5.34 -10.36
C PRO A 332 -2.04 -4.11 -10.24
N PRO A 333 -1.63 -3.05 -9.51
CA PRO A 333 -2.42 -1.84 -9.39
C PRO A 333 -2.53 -1.10 -10.72
N VAL A 334 -3.73 -0.63 -11.06
CA VAL A 334 -3.99 0.20 -12.25
C VAL A 334 -4.93 1.33 -11.88
N ILE A 335 -4.51 2.55 -12.17
CA ILE A 335 -5.29 3.78 -12.00
C ILE A 335 -5.62 4.29 -13.41
N PRO A 336 -6.90 4.33 -13.83
CA PRO A 336 -7.26 4.88 -15.14
C PRO A 336 -6.89 6.36 -15.26
N ASP A 337 -6.50 6.81 -16.45
CA ASP A 337 -6.08 8.19 -16.70
C ASP A 337 -7.17 9.22 -16.36
N GLY A 338 -6.76 10.47 -16.16
CA GLY A 338 -7.65 11.56 -15.78
C GLY A 338 -8.12 11.55 -14.32
N GLN A 339 -7.48 10.80 -13.41
CA GLN A 339 -7.77 10.96 -11.97
C GLN A 339 -7.29 12.32 -11.49
N LYS A 340 -8.15 13.04 -10.78
CA LYS A 340 -7.83 14.35 -10.20
C LYS A 340 -7.37 14.23 -8.75
N LEU A 341 -6.21 14.79 -8.45
CA LEU A 341 -5.68 14.98 -7.09
C LEU A 341 -5.42 16.47 -6.85
N SER A 342 -5.82 16.97 -5.67
CA SER A 342 -5.51 18.32 -5.22
C SER A 342 -4.39 18.26 -4.18
N ILE A 343 -3.45 19.20 -4.24
CA ILE A 343 -2.27 19.25 -3.38
C ILE A 343 -2.17 20.68 -2.82
N GLY A 344 -2.41 20.87 -1.53
CA GLY A 344 -2.35 22.21 -0.93
C GLY A 344 -0.95 22.84 -0.99
N LEU A 345 0.08 22.06 -0.69
CA LEU A 345 1.48 22.47 -0.71
C LEU A 345 2.38 21.34 -1.20
N LEU A 346 3.27 21.66 -2.13
CA LEU A 346 4.41 20.85 -2.52
C LEU A 346 5.66 21.71 -2.32
N ASP A 347 6.53 21.31 -1.41
CA ASP A 347 7.77 22.04 -1.12
C ASP A 347 8.97 21.20 -1.53
N VAL A 348 9.71 21.71 -2.52
CA VAL A 348 10.94 21.12 -3.06
C VAL A 348 12.18 21.97 -2.71
N GLY A 349 12.07 22.80 -1.67
CA GLY A 349 12.95 23.94 -1.38
C GLY A 349 12.38 25.27 -1.89
N ILE A 350 11.31 25.20 -2.68
CA ILE A 350 10.51 26.34 -3.14
C ILE A 350 9.04 25.93 -2.95
N PRO A 351 8.22 26.75 -2.27
CA PRO A 351 6.83 26.40 -2.01
C PRO A 351 5.98 26.56 -3.29
N LEU A 352 5.37 25.45 -3.71
CA LEU A 352 4.34 25.40 -4.76
C LEU A 352 2.99 25.13 -4.10
N THR A 353 2.00 25.98 -4.37
CA THR A 353 0.71 25.99 -3.66
C THR A 353 -0.45 25.68 -4.60
N ASP A 354 -1.61 25.31 -4.05
CA ASP A 354 -2.86 25.10 -4.80
C ASP A 354 -2.70 24.19 -6.03
N GLY A 355 -1.97 23.10 -5.84
CA GLY A 355 -1.65 22.14 -6.88
C GLY A 355 -2.85 21.33 -7.36
N THR A 356 -2.95 21.12 -8.66
CA THR A 356 -3.86 20.15 -9.28
C THR A 356 -3.10 19.22 -10.20
N LEU A 357 -3.28 17.91 -10.00
CA LEU A 357 -2.71 16.85 -10.80
C LEU A 357 -3.82 16.04 -11.48
N LEU A 358 -3.72 15.83 -12.79
CA LEU A 358 -4.46 14.82 -13.55
C LEU A 358 -3.49 13.72 -13.94
N PHE A 359 -3.76 12.49 -13.51
CA PHE A 359 -2.82 11.39 -13.67
C PHE A 359 -3.51 10.04 -13.87
N GLY A 360 -2.72 9.08 -14.35
CA GLY A 360 -3.02 7.66 -14.44
C GLY A 360 -1.82 6.82 -13.99
N TYR A 361 -2.04 5.52 -13.80
CA TYR A 361 -0.97 4.57 -13.48
C TYR A 361 -1.22 3.23 -14.19
N GLY A 362 -0.32 2.89 -15.10
CA GLY A 362 -0.43 1.74 -15.98
C GLY A 362 0.09 0.43 -15.38
N ARG A 363 -0.26 -0.69 -16.03
CA ARG A 363 0.29 -2.02 -15.70
C ARG A 363 1.79 -2.15 -15.96
N ASP A 364 2.33 -1.24 -16.76
CA ASP A 364 3.75 -1.10 -17.06
C ASP A 364 4.55 -0.40 -15.93
N GLY A 365 3.87 -0.03 -14.84
CA GLY A 365 4.49 0.63 -13.69
C GLY A 365 4.88 2.09 -13.96
N ARG A 366 4.26 2.72 -14.96
CA ARG A 366 4.46 4.14 -15.27
C ARG A 366 3.30 4.99 -14.76
N LEU A 367 3.65 6.10 -14.14
CA LEU A 367 2.77 7.21 -13.80
C LEU A 367 2.65 8.08 -15.05
N ASP A 368 1.43 8.21 -15.56
CA ASP A 368 1.10 9.14 -16.64
C ASP A 368 0.54 10.43 -16.03
N VAL A 369 1.07 11.57 -16.41
CA VAL A 369 0.67 12.89 -15.91
C VAL A 369 0.21 13.74 -17.08
N ASP A 370 -1.10 13.81 -17.28
CA ASP A 370 -1.74 14.63 -18.32
C ASP A 370 -1.65 16.13 -18.02
N ARG A 371 -1.70 16.47 -16.74
CA ARG A 371 -1.72 17.86 -16.28
C ARG A 371 -1.17 17.97 -14.87
N ALA A 372 -0.25 18.89 -14.67
CA ALA A 372 0.22 19.26 -13.35
C ALA A 372 0.36 20.79 -13.28
N GLU A 373 -0.39 21.43 -12.40
CA GLU A 373 -0.47 22.90 -12.30
C GLU A 373 -0.37 23.33 -10.84
N TRP A 374 0.37 24.39 -10.56
CA TRP A 374 0.52 24.98 -9.23
C TRP A 374 0.55 26.51 -9.30
N ASN A 375 0.15 27.14 -8.21
CA ASN A 375 0.44 28.53 -7.93
C ASN A 375 1.90 28.66 -7.45
N TRP A 376 2.68 29.49 -8.14
CA TRP A 376 4.07 29.76 -7.81
C TRP A 376 4.37 31.25 -7.92
N ALA A 377 4.88 31.85 -6.83
CA ALA A 377 5.22 33.28 -6.76
C ALA A 377 4.13 34.20 -7.37
N GLY A 378 2.86 33.94 -7.04
CA GLY A 378 1.71 34.73 -7.51
C GLY A 378 1.25 34.50 -8.95
N GLY A 379 1.98 33.69 -9.73
CA GLY A 379 1.59 33.26 -11.07
C GLY A 379 1.29 31.76 -11.13
N LEU A 380 1.27 31.21 -12.35
CA LEU A 380 0.92 29.82 -12.64
C LEU A 380 2.16 29.06 -13.16
N LEU A 381 2.41 27.89 -12.60
CA LEU A 381 3.43 26.96 -13.06
C LEU A 381 2.75 25.69 -13.57
N ARG A 382 3.01 25.29 -14.82
CA ARG A 382 2.41 24.10 -15.45
C ARG A 382 3.47 23.18 -16.01
N ALA A 383 3.34 21.87 -15.85
CA ALA A 383 4.19 20.91 -16.53
C ALA A 383 3.62 20.54 -17.91
N ASP A 384 4.48 20.33 -18.90
CA ASP A 384 4.12 19.54 -20.09
C ASP A 384 3.71 18.12 -19.66
N PRO A 385 2.81 17.44 -20.40
CA PRO A 385 2.48 16.04 -20.11
C PRO A 385 3.72 15.14 -20.13
N PHE A 386 3.81 14.22 -19.17
CA PHE A 386 4.96 13.32 -19.07
C PHE A 386 4.59 11.97 -18.46
N GLU A 387 5.36 10.94 -18.83
CA GLU A 387 5.34 9.63 -18.19
C GLU A 387 6.63 9.44 -17.38
N LEU A 388 6.53 8.88 -16.18
CA LEU A 388 7.70 8.47 -15.39
C LEU A 388 7.48 7.16 -14.66
N SER A 389 8.56 6.42 -14.38
CA SER A 389 8.52 5.28 -13.47
C SER A 389 8.81 5.75 -12.04
N PRO A 390 7.89 5.56 -11.07
CA PRO A 390 8.12 5.98 -9.68
C PRO A 390 9.32 5.30 -9.00
N GLU A 391 9.66 4.06 -9.41
CA GLU A 391 10.79 3.32 -8.81
C GLU A 391 12.16 3.83 -9.27
N LYS A 392 12.25 4.30 -10.52
CA LYS A 392 13.47 4.80 -11.13
C LYS A 392 13.13 6.00 -12.01
N PRO A 393 12.79 7.15 -11.41
CA PRO A 393 12.37 8.31 -12.16
C PRO A 393 13.54 8.78 -13.05
N LYS A 394 13.29 8.80 -14.35
CA LYS A 394 14.22 9.22 -15.39
C LYS A 394 13.43 9.95 -16.45
N GLY A 395 13.96 11.07 -16.92
CA GLY A 395 13.31 11.83 -17.98
C GLY A 395 13.57 13.32 -17.86
N ARG A 396 12.98 14.08 -18.79
CA ARG A 396 13.00 15.54 -18.79
C ARG A 396 11.55 16.02 -18.90
N VAL A 397 11.17 16.95 -18.05
CA VAL A 397 9.86 17.59 -18.02
C VAL A 397 10.08 19.09 -18.10
N THR A 398 9.41 19.77 -19.01
CA THR A 398 9.47 21.23 -19.09
C THR A 398 8.32 21.81 -18.28
N LEU A 399 8.66 22.71 -17.35
CA LEU A 399 7.67 23.53 -16.65
C LEU A 399 7.54 24.88 -17.33
N HIS A 400 6.33 25.38 -17.50
CA HIS A 400 5.98 26.68 -18.06
C HIS A 400 5.49 27.58 -16.93
N ALA A 401 6.20 28.68 -16.71
CA ALA A 401 5.84 29.71 -15.75
C ALA A 401 5.15 30.86 -16.48
N ASP A 402 3.98 31.26 -16.00
CA ASP A 402 3.19 32.36 -16.55
C ASP A 402 2.82 33.38 -15.46
N ARG A 403 3.01 34.67 -15.79
CA ARG A 403 2.72 35.82 -14.92
C ARG A 403 3.27 35.70 -13.49
N ILE A 404 4.52 35.23 -13.38
CA ILE A 404 5.24 35.13 -12.10
C ILE A 404 5.55 36.54 -11.58
N ASP A 405 5.18 36.83 -10.34
CA ASP A 405 5.44 38.12 -9.71
C ASP A 405 6.92 38.20 -9.30
N ALA A 406 7.65 39.17 -9.88
CA ALA A 406 9.08 39.33 -9.64
C ALA A 406 9.39 39.66 -8.17
N ALA A 407 8.54 40.41 -7.48
CA ALA A 407 8.71 40.74 -6.07
C ALA A 407 8.60 39.49 -5.21
N LYS A 408 7.56 38.68 -5.46
CA LYS A 408 7.34 37.41 -4.74
C LYS A 408 8.46 36.41 -5.01
N LEU A 409 8.94 36.33 -6.25
CA LEU A 409 10.06 35.46 -6.61
C LEU A 409 11.33 35.83 -5.84
N LEU A 410 11.71 37.12 -5.80
CA LEU A 410 12.87 37.59 -5.04
C LEU A 410 12.75 37.32 -3.53
N ASN A 411 11.55 37.48 -2.97
CA ASN A 411 11.29 37.15 -1.57
C ASN A 411 11.48 35.66 -1.27
N LEU A 412 11.10 34.76 -2.20
CA LEU A 412 11.27 33.31 -2.03
C LEU A 412 12.74 32.89 -2.04
N ILE A 413 13.59 33.53 -2.86
CA ILE A 413 15.03 33.27 -2.90
C ILE A 413 15.83 34.08 -1.88
N ALA A 414 15.14 34.82 -0.98
CA ALA A 414 15.71 35.56 0.14
C ALA A 414 16.87 36.51 -0.24
N VAL A 415 16.74 37.23 -1.34
CA VAL A 415 17.75 38.23 -1.74
C VAL A 415 17.52 39.52 -0.94
N ASP A 416 18.22 39.64 0.18
CA ASP A 416 18.14 40.81 1.06
C ASP A 416 18.51 42.12 0.33
N GLY A 417 17.74 43.18 0.60
CA GLY A 417 18.01 44.52 0.07
C GLY A 417 17.65 44.70 -1.40
N LEU A 418 16.94 43.76 -2.03
CA LEU A 418 16.51 43.87 -3.42
C LEU A 418 14.98 43.77 -3.53
N ALA A 419 14.35 44.74 -4.21
CA ALA A 419 12.92 44.76 -4.49
C ALA A 419 12.71 44.89 -6.00
N ALA A 420 11.88 44.03 -6.58
CA ALA A 420 11.51 44.11 -7.98
C ALA A 420 10.02 44.36 -8.14
N ASN A 421 9.62 44.93 -9.26
CA ASN A 421 8.25 44.97 -9.75
C ASN A 421 8.23 44.49 -11.20
N GLY A 422 7.15 43.84 -11.61
CA GLY A 422 6.93 43.31 -12.95
C GLY A 422 6.53 41.84 -12.93
N THR A 423 6.19 41.33 -14.11
CA THR A 423 5.78 39.94 -14.31
C THR A 423 6.77 39.21 -15.20
N LEU A 424 7.13 37.99 -14.81
CA LEU A 424 8.03 37.11 -15.53
C LEU A 424 7.27 35.92 -16.12
N ALA A 425 7.73 35.42 -17.27
CA ALA A 425 7.25 34.18 -17.87
C ALA A 425 8.42 33.43 -18.50
N GLY A 426 8.30 32.11 -18.66
CA GLY A 426 9.34 31.32 -19.30
C GLY A 426 9.25 29.85 -19.00
N THR A 427 10.38 29.15 -19.13
CA THR A 427 10.44 27.69 -19.06
C THR A 427 11.51 27.21 -18.10
N LEU A 428 11.20 26.20 -17.28
CA LEU A 428 12.14 25.53 -16.39
C LEU A 428 12.21 24.04 -16.76
N PRO A 429 13.22 23.60 -17.53
CA PRO A 429 13.42 22.19 -17.81
C PRO A 429 13.93 21.47 -16.56
N VAL A 430 13.20 20.47 -16.11
CA VAL A 430 13.51 19.61 -14.97
C VAL A 430 13.97 18.25 -15.50
N VAL A 431 15.12 17.78 -15.04
CA VAL A 431 15.68 16.48 -15.38
C VAL A 431 15.66 15.59 -14.14
N PHE A 432 15.08 14.39 -14.31
CA PHE A 432 15.07 13.32 -13.31
C PHE A 432 16.16 12.31 -13.67
N ALA A 433 17.03 11.99 -12.72
CA ALA A 433 18.09 11.00 -12.86
C ALA A 433 18.23 10.16 -11.58
N GLY A 434 17.24 9.29 -11.34
CA GLY A 434 17.16 8.52 -10.11
C GLY A 434 16.74 9.40 -8.93
N ASP A 435 17.58 9.49 -7.91
CA ASP A 435 17.36 10.32 -6.73
C ASP A 435 17.66 11.81 -6.96
N LYS A 436 18.23 12.16 -8.12
CA LYS A 436 18.59 13.53 -8.48
C LYS A 436 17.51 14.18 -9.34
N VAL A 437 17.07 15.36 -8.90
CA VAL A 437 16.19 16.26 -9.66
C VAL A 437 16.95 17.55 -9.91
N THR A 438 17.14 17.93 -11.16
CA THR A 438 17.92 19.12 -11.54
C THR A 438 17.15 20.02 -12.49
N ILE A 439 17.21 21.33 -12.26
CA ILE A 439 16.82 22.33 -13.26
C ILE A 439 18.04 22.58 -14.14
N ASP A 440 17.87 22.41 -15.45
CA ASP A 440 18.93 22.54 -16.45
C ASP A 440 18.47 23.48 -17.58
N GLY A 441 19.00 24.70 -17.57
CA GLY A 441 18.67 25.75 -18.52
C GLY A 441 17.32 26.41 -18.27
N GLY A 442 16.95 26.62 -17.01
CA GLY A 442 15.74 27.38 -16.67
C GLY A 442 15.89 28.85 -17.07
N VAL A 443 14.84 29.45 -17.63
CA VAL A 443 14.83 30.85 -18.08
C VAL A 443 13.48 31.48 -17.78
N LEU A 444 13.50 32.64 -17.14
CA LEU A 444 12.34 33.53 -16.94
C LEU A 444 12.67 34.90 -17.51
N GLU A 445 11.74 35.49 -18.26
CA GLU A 445 11.89 36.79 -18.89
C GLU A 445 10.74 37.71 -18.52
N SER A 446 11.02 38.99 -18.36
CA SER A 446 10.00 40.01 -18.12
C SER A 446 9.09 40.16 -19.33
N ALA A 447 7.78 40.12 -19.09
CA ALA A 447 6.77 40.37 -20.13
C ALA A 447 6.73 41.84 -20.59
N GLY A 448 7.37 42.75 -19.85
CA GLY A 448 7.45 44.17 -20.14
C GLY A 448 8.39 44.89 -19.18
N PRO A 449 8.46 46.23 -19.26
CA PRO A 449 9.33 47.01 -18.39
C PRO A 449 8.89 46.93 -16.93
N GLY A 450 9.83 47.15 -16.03
CA GLY A 450 9.59 47.17 -14.59
C GLY A 450 10.70 47.89 -13.83
N THR A 451 10.73 47.70 -12.52
CA THR A 451 11.72 48.35 -11.65
C THR A 451 12.45 47.34 -10.79
N LEU A 452 13.74 47.53 -10.61
CA LEU A 452 14.58 46.84 -9.63
C LEU A 452 15.20 47.90 -8.72
N ARG A 453 14.99 47.76 -7.42
CA ARG A 453 15.43 48.71 -6.40
C ARG A 453 16.31 47.99 -5.41
N TYR A 454 17.49 48.56 -5.21
CA TYR A 454 18.45 48.14 -4.21
C TYR A 454 18.39 49.07 -3.00
N ASP A 455 18.35 48.50 -1.79
CA ASP A 455 18.43 49.23 -0.54
C ASP A 455 19.90 49.38 -0.09
N PRO A 456 20.51 50.57 -0.27
CA PRO A 456 21.89 50.81 0.12
C PRO A 456 22.10 50.80 1.65
N ALA A 457 21.04 50.87 2.47
CA ALA A 457 21.15 50.74 3.92
C ALA A 457 21.36 49.27 4.37
N LYS A 458 21.15 48.30 3.48
CA LYS A 458 21.32 46.86 3.74
C LYS A 458 22.11 46.19 2.61
N PRO A 459 23.39 46.54 2.42
CA PRO A 459 24.14 45.97 1.31
C PRO A 459 24.48 44.49 1.55
N PRO A 460 24.20 43.59 0.58
CA PRO A 460 24.70 42.22 0.62
C PRO A 460 26.22 42.23 0.86
N PRO A 461 26.77 41.37 1.72
CA PRO A 461 28.21 41.36 2.03
C PRO A 461 29.10 41.25 0.78
N ALA A 462 28.60 40.59 -0.27
CA ALA A 462 29.27 40.38 -1.56
C ALA A 462 29.33 41.64 -2.46
N LEU A 463 28.64 42.73 -2.11
CA LEU A 463 28.49 43.93 -2.96
C LEU A 463 28.96 45.22 -2.26
N LYS A 464 29.75 45.11 -1.17
CA LYS A 464 30.41 46.27 -0.53
C LYS A 464 31.63 46.69 -1.34
N GLY A 465 31.49 47.71 -2.17
CA GLY A 465 32.62 48.39 -2.82
C GLY A 465 33.05 49.63 -2.04
N GLU A 466 34.33 49.99 -2.12
CA GLU A 466 34.81 51.31 -1.67
C GLU A 466 34.13 52.42 -2.49
N GLU A 467 33.97 53.62 -1.92
CA GLU A 467 33.40 54.78 -2.63
C GLU A 467 34.19 55.06 -3.91
N GLY A 468 33.47 55.24 -5.03
CA GLY A 468 34.09 55.43 -6.35
C GLY A 468 34.57 54.16 -7.06
N SER A 469 34.47 52.99 -6.43
CA SER A 469 34.74 51.71 -7.11
C SER A 469 33.68 51.42 -8.19
N PRO A 470 34.02 50.64 -9.24
CA PRO A 470 33.05 50.16 -10.22
C PRO A 470 31.85 49.44 -9.59
N THR A 471 32.09 48.75 -8.46
CA THR A 471 31.04 48.10 -7.67
C THR A 471 30.12 49.13 -7.02
N ALA A 472 30.64 50.17 -6.37
CA ALA A 472 29.82 51.23 -5.79
C ALA A 472 28.99 51.99 -6.85
N MET A 473 29.57 52.22 -8.04
CA MET A 473 28.84 52.81 -9.18
C MET A 473 27.71 51.90 -9.67
N LEU A 474 27.97 50.60 -9.80
CA LEU A 474 26.96 49.59 -10.15
C LEU A 474 25.82 49.55 -9.14
N MET A 475 26.13 49.56 -7.83
CA MET A 475 25.11 49.55 -6.77
C MET A 475 24.31 50.85 -6.75
N GLY A 476 24.95 51.99 -7.04
CA GLY A 476 24.27 53.28 -7.24
C GLY A 476 23.25 53.22 -8.39
N ALA A 477 23.62 52.62 -9.52
CA ALA A 477 22.70 52.42 -10.65
C ALA A 477 21.48 51.55 -10.27
N LEU A 478 21.62 50.60 -9.34
CA LEU A 478 20.55 49.70 -8.92
C LEU A 478 19.56 50.28 -7.90
N THR A 479 19.82 51.47 -7.33
CA THR A 479 18.97 52.08 -6.29
C THR A 479 17.54 52.38 -6.76
N ASP A 480 17.38 52.74 -8.04
CA ASP A 480 16.09 52.97 -8.70
C ASP A 480 16.18 52.61 -10.20
N PHE A 481 16.46 51.33 -10.48
CA PHE A 481 16.70 50.86 -11.83
C PHE A 481 15.39 50.54 -12.55
N HIS A 482 15.11 51.23 -13.65
CA HIS A 482 13.99 50.93 -14.54
C HIS A 482 14.51 50.01 -15.65
N TYR A 483 14.12 48.75 -15.63
CA TYR A 483 14.52 47.79 -16.65
C TYR A 483 13.50 47.77 -17.81
N ASP A 484 14.00 47.74 -19.04
CA ASP A 484 13.23 47.40 -20.23
C ASP A 484 13.06 45.88 -20.35
N THR A 485 14.14 45.16 -20.01
CA THR A 485 14.21 43.70 -20.09
C THR A 485 14.92 43.16 -18.86
N LEU A 486 14.32 42.15 -18.24
CA LEU A 486 14.90 41.34 -17.18
C LEU A 486 14.83 39.88 -17.61
N ARG A 487 15.99 39.21 -17.65
CA ARG A 487 16.10 37.77 -17.88
C ARG A 487 16.77 37.13 -16.67
N ILE A 488 16.19 36.05 -16.17
CA ILE A 488 16.69 35.26 -15.06
C ILE A 488 16.96 33.85 -15.57
N THR A 489 18.18 33.35 -15.46
CA THR A 489 18.51 31.95 -15.72
C THR A 489 18.57 31.19 -14.40
N ILE A 490 18.13 29.94 -14.36
CA ILE A 490 18.08 29.12 -13.15
C ILE A 490 18.62 27.73 -13.48
N ASP A 491 19.64 27.30 -12.74
CA ASP A 491 20.27 25.99 -12.87
C ASP A 491 20.60 25.43 -11.50
N GLY A 492 20.41 24.13 -11.27
CA GLY A 492 20.87 23.48 -10.04
C GLY A 492 20.07 22.26 -9.64
N GLN A 493 20.32 21.76 -8.43
CA GLN A 493 19.72 20.51 -7.93
C GLN A 493 18.69 20.81 -6.83
N ALA A 494 17.52 20.16 -6.88
CA ALA A 494 16.52 20.22 -5.82
C ALA A 494 17.11 19.68 -4.50
N GLY A 495 16.89 20.40 -3.39
CA GLY A 495 17.54 20.10 -2.10
C GLY A 495 19.05 20.32 -2.07
N GLY A 496 19.66 20.85 -3.14
CA GLY A 496 21.09 21.15 -3.28
C GLY A 496 21.36 22.61 -3.63
N GLU A 497 22.48 22.87 -4.32
CA GLU A 497 22.83 24.23 -4.75
C GLU A 497 22.04 24.65 -5.99
N LEU A 498 21.41 25.82 -5.91
CA LEU A 498 20.78 26.52 -7.03
C LEU A 498 21.64 27.71 -7.43
N SER A 499 21.79 27.96 -8.72
CA SER A 499 22.44 29.14 -9.28
C SER A 499 21.45 29.90 -10.15
N ALA A 500 21.45 31.22 -9.98
CA ALA A 500 20.62 32.15 -10.72
C ALA A 500 21.49 33.18 -11.44
N GLY A 501 21.30 33.35 -12.74
CA GLY A 501 21.88 34.45 -13.51
C GLY A 501 20.83 35.53 -13.75
N PHE A 502 21.21 36.79 -13.69
CA PHE A 502 20.34 37.94 -13.96
C PHE A 502 20.96 38.78 -15.07
N SER A 503 20.23 38.98 -16.14
CA SER A 503 20.59 39.87 -17.25
C SER A 503 19.55 40.98 -17.31
N LEU A 504 19.96 42.21 -17.03
CA LEU A 504 19.09 43.38 -17.03
C LEU A 504 19.55 44.39 -18.07
N ARG A 505 18.60 45.02 -18.75
CA ARG A 505 18.85 46.19 -19.59
C ARG A 505 17.87 47.29 -19.21
N GLY A 506 18.35 48.50 -19.03
CA GLY A 506 17.52 49.62 -18.63
C GLY A 506 18.34 50.84 -18.26
N SER A 507 17.78 51.67 -17.38
CA SER A 507 18.42 52.91 -16.93
C SER A 507 17.93 53.28 -15.53
N ASN A 508 18.74 54.02 -14.79
CA ASN A 508 18.28 54.69 -13.57
C ASN A 508 18.26 56.20 -13.85
N PRO A 509 17.07 56.85 -13.90
CA PRO A 509 16.93 58.28 -14.23
C PRO A 509 17.71 59.21 -13.30
N SER A 510 17.94 58.79 -12.06
CA SER A 510 18.68 59.55 -11.04
C SER A 510 20.19 59.33 -11.06
N PHE A 511 20.67 58.46 -11.97
CA PHE A 511 22.08 58.08 -12.07
C PHE A 511 22.62 58.37 -13.48
N TYR A 512 23.65 59.23 -13.57
CA TYR A 512 24.31 59.61 -14.84
C TYR A 512 23.32 59.99 -15.97
N ASP A 513 22.38 60.89 -15.68
CA ASP A 513 21.38 61.40 -16.63
C ASP A 513 20.56 60.30 -17.34
N GLY A 514 20.35 59.15 -16.70
CA GLY A 514 19.57 58.04 -17.26
C GLY A 514 20.30 57.24 -18.33
N TYR A 515 21.63 57.26 -18.35
CA TYR A 515 22.41 56.51 -19.34
C TYR A 515 22.03 55.02 -19.37
N PRO A 516 21.88 54.40 -20.56
CA PRO A 516 21.55 52.98 -20.66
C PRO A 516 22.62 52.08 -20.04
N VAL A 517 22.20 51.17 -19.17
CA VAL A 517 23.07 50.18 -18.51
C VAL A 517 22.58 48.77 -18.85
N ALA A 518 23.53 47.90 -19.17
CA ALA A 518 23.30 46.47 -19.33
C ALA A 518 24.13 45.70 -18.29
N LEU A 519 23.47 44.91 -17.45
CA LEU A 519 24.07 44.22 -16.32
C LEU A 519 23.90 42.72 -16.46
N ASN A 520 24.97 41.98 -16.17
CA ASN A 520 24.94 40.52 -16.05
C ASN A 520 25.50 40.13 -14.69
N LEU A 521 24.65 39.59 -13.82
CA LEU A 521 24.97 39.18 -12.46
C LEU A 521 24.78 37.68 -12.34
N LYS A 522 25.70 36.98 -11.68
CA LYS A 522 25.54 35.55 -11.37
C LYS A 522 25.54 35.36 -9.87
N LEU A 523 24.45 34.83 -9.33
CA LEU A 523 24.27 34.45 -7.94
C LEU A 523 24.30 32.93 -7.85
N SER A 524 25.28 32.35 -7.16
CA SER A 524 25.34 30.89 -6.93
C SER A 524 25.03 30.56 -5.48
N GLY A 525 24.31 29.46 -5.24
CA GLY A 525 23.87 28.92 -3.95
C GLY A 525 24.96 28.44 -2.99
N ALA A 526 26.15 29.01 -3.11
CA ALA A 526 27.19 28.99 -2.10
C ALA A 526 27.76 30.41 -1.92
N LEU A 527 26.89 31.42 -1.83
CA LEU A 527 27.32 32.78 -1.46
C LEU A 527 28.14 32.74 -0.16
N ASP A 528 27.86 31.80 0.75
CA ASP A 528 28.63 31.51 1.97
C ASP A 528 30.04 30.91 1.77
N ARG A 529 30.35 30.30 0.62
CA ARG A 529 31.70 29.75 0.33
C ARG A 529 32.57 30.69 -0.49
N ILE A 530 31.98 31.49 -1.38
CA ILE A 530 32.72 32.57 -2.05
C ILE A 530 33.07 33.68 -1.02
N LEU A 531 32.26 33.85 0.04
CA LEU A 531 32.60 34.67 1.20
C LEU A 531 33.73 34.11 2.09
N ARG A 532 34.26 32.90 1.83
CA ARG A 532 35.37 32.29 2.58
C ARG A 532 36.68 32.14 1.81
N GLN A 533 36.73 32.46 0.51
CA GLN A 533 37.88 32.13 -0.34
C GLN A 533 38.81 33.29 -0.74
N ASN A 534 38.67 34.47 -0.12
CA ASN A 534 39.68 35.55 -0.23
C ASN A 534 40.29 35.92 1.14
N LEU A 535 40.72 34.92 1.89
CA LEU A 535 41.71 35.08 2.95
C LEU A 535 42.94 34.21 2.64
N ASP A 536 43.68 34.59 1.61
CA ASP A 536 45.12 34.29 1.57
C ASP A 536 45.86 35.49 2.16
N VAL A 537 46.11 35.41 3.46
CA VAL A 537 47.06 36.27 4.16
C VAL A 537 48.45 35.88 3.67
N TYR A 538 48.97 36.59 2.67
CA TYR A 538 50.42 36.58 2.41
C TYR A 538 51.12 37.58 3.33
N ARG A 539 52.00 37.02 4.14
CA ARG A 539 52.86 37.68 5.12
C ARG A 539 54.23 37.99 4.51
N ILE A 540 54.69 39.22 4.77
CA ILE A 540 56.09 39.66 5.04
C ILE A 540 56.97 39.88 3.79
N PRO A 541 57.76 40.98 3.70
CA PRO A 541 59.11 41.02 4.30
C PRO A 541 59.42 42.25 5.20
N ASP A 542 60.28 42.00 6.19
CA ASP A 542 60.87 42.89 7.22
C ASP A 542 61.66 44.13 6.71
N THR A 543 61.22 44.81 5.65
CA THR A 543 61.94 45.98 5.08
C THR A 543 61.38 47.35 5.51
N LEU A 544 60.36 47.37 6.37
CA LEU A 544 59.73 48.61 6.86
C LEU A 544 60.00 48.90 8.34
N ARG A 545 60.93 48.17 8.99
CA ARG A 545 61.37 48.48 10.36
C ARG A 545 62.44 49.58 10.43
N ASP A 546 63.09 49.95 9.33
CA ASP A 546 64.22 50.91 9.31
C ASP A 546 63.96 52.24 8.56
N ARG A 547 62.72 52.55 8.14
CA ARG A 547 62.40 53.79 7.40
C ARG A 547 61.44 54.78 8.08
N MET A 548 61.00 54.53 9.32
CA MET A 548 60.02 55.41 10.00
C MET A 548 60.50 56.09 11.28
N THR A 549 61.81 56.09 11.59
CA THR A 549 62.39 56.93 12.65
C THR A 549 63.60 57.77 12.21
N GLY A 550 63.90 57.79 10.91
CA GLY A 550 64.92 58.67 10.34
C GLY A 550 64.30 59.77 9.48
N PHE A 551 64.49 61.02 9.93
CA PHE A 551 64.28 62.29 9.22
C PHE A 551 62.86 62.87 9.17
N ASP A 552 62.48 63.49 10.29
CA ASP A 552 62.02 64.88 10.22
C ASP A 552 63.09 65.74 10.91
N GLN A 553 63.71 66.63 10.13
CA GLN A 553 64.74 67.59 10.58
C GLN A 553 64.25 68.99 10.19
N LYS A 554 63.90 69.83 11.18
CA LYS A 554 64.49 71.17 11.42
C LYS A 554 63.70 72.01 12.44
N ASP A 555 64.40 72.35 13.52
CA ASP A 555 64.75 73.69 14.06
C ASP A 555 63.71 74.83 14.09
N PRO A 556 63.77 75.67 15.14
CA PRO A 556 64.81 76.71 15.24
C PRO A 556 65.92 76.48 16.28
#